data_AF-A0A2U0S717-F1
#
_entry.id   AF-A0A2U0S717-F1
#
_cell.length_a   1.000
_cell.length_b   1.000
_cell.length_c   1.000
_cell.angle_alpha   90.00
_cell.angle_beta   90.00
_cell.angle_gamma   90.00
#
_symmetry.space_group_name_H-M   'P 1'
#
loop_
_entity.id
_entity.type
_entity.pdbx_description
1 polymer ?
#
loop_
_entity_poly.entity_id
_entity_poly.type
_entity_poly.pdbx_seq_one_letter_code
_entity_poly.pdbx_strand_id
1 'polypeptide(L)'
;MLEVKQMRRSKMEMYIDILKVLAQNGPLKLTHVMYKANVNCSVLKENLDFLIKQNLIEEQITVKKRNKTKTSYAITDKGRTVIRYFNEINVALHITNEKSIPALIY
;
A
#
# COMPACT_ATOMS: atom_id res chain seq x y z
N MET A 1 -21.10 -26.81 3.99
CA MET A 1 -19.87 -26.01 4.13
C MET A 1 -19.64 -25.30 2.81
N LEU A 2 -19.79 -23.98 2.76
CA LEU A 2 -19.44 -23.19 1.58
C LEU A 2 -17.92 -23.07 1.55
N GLU A 3 -17.29 -23.71 0.57
CA GLU A 3 -15.88 -23.50 0.26
C GLU A 3 -15.72 -22.07 -0.26
N VAL A 4 -15.18 -21.17 0.57
CA VAL A 4 -14.84 -19.81 0.15
C VAL A 4 -13.62 -19.92 -0.75
N LYS A 5 -13.86 -20.01 -2.06
CA LYS A 5 -12.82 -19.92 -3.09
C LYS A 5 -12.04 -18.62 -2.85
N GLN A 6 -10.77 -18.74 -2.47
CA GLN A 6 -9.92 -17.56 -2.29
C GLN A 6 -9.81 -16.84 -3.65
N MET A 7 -10.43 -15.67 -3.76
CA MET A 7 -10.34 -14.88 -4.97
C MET A 7 -8.94 -14.28 -5.08
N ARG A 8 -8.40 -14.29 -6.30
CA ARG A 8 -7.13 -13.62 -6.58
C ARG A 8 -7.32 -12.13 -6.29
N ARG A 9 -6.42 -11.56 -5.47
CA ARG A 9 -6.37 -10.11 -5.22
C ARG A 9 -6.42 -9.34 -6.54
N SER A 10 -7.32 -8.37 -6.60
CA SER A 10 -7.43 -7.39 -7.67
C SER A 10 -6.28 -6.39 -7.62
N LYS A 11 -6.04 -5.69 -8.74
CA LYS A 11 -5.04 -4.61 -8.78
C LYS A 11 -5.33 -3.50 -7.76
N MET A 12 -6.61 -3.15 -7.58
CA MET A 12 -7.02 -2.12 -6.63
C MET A 12 -6.70 -2.52 -5.18
N GLU A 13 -7.00 -3.76 -4.79
CA GLU A 13 -6.63 -4.26 -3.46
C GLU A 13 -5.11 -4.21 -3.24
N MET A 14 -4.31 -4.56 -4.25
CA MET A 14 -2.85 -4.45 -4.15
C MET A 14 -2.37 -3.01 -3.97
N TYR A 15 -2.99 -2.04 -4.67
CA TYR A 15 -2.67 -0.62 -4.47
C TYR A 15 -2.99 -0.17 -3.05
N ILE A 16 -4.17 -0.54 -2.54
CA ILE A 16 -4.59 -0.21 -1.18
C ILE A 16 -3.69 -0.87 -0.14
N ASP A 17 -3.27 -2.13 -0.35
CA ASP A 17 -2.33 -2.82 0.54
C ASP A 17 -0.99 -2.07 0.63
N ILE A 18 -0.42 -1.65 -0.51
CA ILE A 18 0.82 -0.86 -0.56
C ILE A 18 0.65 0.48 0.17
N LEU A 19 -0.45 1.19 -0.09
CA LEU A 19 -0.73 2.47 0.58
C LEU A 19 -0.87 2.28 2.09
N LYS A 20 -1.59 1.24 2.56
CA LYS A 20 -1.74 0.92 3.98
C LYS A 20 -0.38 0.61 4.64
N VAL A 21 0.48 -0.17 3.98
CA VAL A 21 1.83 -0.47 4.46
C VAL A 21 2.66 0.80 4.67
N LEU A 22 2.65 1.71 3.69
CA LEU A 22 3.38 2.99 3.78
C LEU A 22 2.78 3.92 4.85
N ALA A 23 1.45 3.94 5.00
CA ALA A 23 0.78 4.75 6.01
C ALA A 23 1.10 4.31 7.44
N GLN A 24 1.22 3.00 7.68
CA GLN A 24 1.48 2.41 9.00
C GLN A 24 2.95 2.42 9.40
N ASN A 25 3.87 2.36 8.44
CA ASN A 25 5.30 2.21 8.71
C ASN A 25 6.15 3.42 8.34
N GLY A 26 5.56 4.45 7.73
CA GLY A 26 6.30 5.59 7.20
C GLY A 26 7.13 5.22 5.96
N PRO A 27 8.16 6.02 5.63
CA PRO A 27 8.96 5.81 4.43
C PRO A 27 9.67 4.44 4.42
N LEU A 28 9.42 3.62 3.39
CA LEU A 28 9.97 2.27 3.27
C LEU A 28 10.68 2.02 1.95
N LYS A 29 11.71 1.17 1.96
CA LYS A 29 12.38 0.73 0.73
C LYS A 29 11.54 -0.29 -0.03
N LEU A 30 11.81 -0.43 -1.33
CA LEU A 30 11.19 -1.42 -2.21
C LEU A 30 11.08 -2.81 -1.56
N THR A 31 12.18 -3.31 -1.00
CA THR A 31 12.20 -4.64 -0.37
C THR A 31 11.28 -4.74 0.85
N HIS A 32 11.22 -3.71 1.69
CA HIS A 32 10.34 -3.71 2.86
C HIS A 32 8.87 -3.60 2.46
N VAL A 33 8.54 -2.80 1.44
CA VAL A 33 7.18 -2.73 0.89
C VAL A 33 6.78 -4.10 0.32
N MET A 34 7.68 -4.75 -0.44
CA MET A 34 7.46 -6.07 -1.03
C MET A 34 7.10 -7.13 0.00
N TYR A 35 7.89 -7.25 1.06
CA TYR A 35 7.65 -8.24 2.11
C TYR A 35 6.36 -7.97 2.89
N LYS A 36 6.01 -6.70 3.11
CA LYS A 36 4.82 -6.32 3.89
C LYS A 36 3.52 -6.36 3.09
N ALA A 37 3.55 -6.02 1.80
CA ALA A 37 2.36 -6.03 0.94
C ALA A 37 2.07 -7.41 0.32
N ASN A 38 2.96 -8.40 0.52
CA ASN A 38 2.88 -9.73 -0.07
C ASN A 38 2.71 -9.67 -1.60
N VAL A 39 3.54 -8.85 -2.26
CA VAL A 39 3.56 -8.65 -3.72
C VAL A 39 4.93 -9.02 -4.25
N ASN A 40 5.01 -9.65 -5.43
CA ASN A 40 6.31 -9.93 -6.06
C ASN A 40 6.99 -8.64 -6.56
N CYS A 41 8.31 -8.67 -6.73
CA CYS A 41 9.10 -7.47 -7.05
C CYS A 41 8.70 -6.79 -8.37
N SER A 42 8.37 -7.57 -9.42
CA SER A 42 8.01 -7.01 -10.73
C SER A 42 6.70 -6.24 -10.67
N VAL A 43 5.66 -6.87 -10.10
CA VAL A 43 4.34 -6.27 -9.98
C VAL A 43 4.38 -5.09 -9.00
N LEU A 44 5.19 -5.17 -7.95
CA LEU A 44 5.35 -4.05 -7.02
C LEU A 44 5.92 -2.81 -7.72
N LYS A 45 6.92 -2.96 -8.60
CA LYS A 45 7.50 -1.82 -9.33
C LYS A 45 6.47 -1.14 -10.22
N GLU A 46 5.73 -1.91 -11.01
CA GLU A 46 4.65 -1.38 -11.85
C GLU A 46 3.59 -0.63 -11.02
N ASN A 47 3.26 -1.19 -9.84
CA ASN A 47 2.33 -0.54 -8.93
C ASN A 47 2.88 0.74 -8.34
N LEU A 48 4.14 0.77 -7.90
CA LEU A 48 4.78 1.97 -7.36
C LEU A 48 4.86 3.07 -8.43
N ASP A 49 5.25 2.72 -9.66
CA ASP A 49 5.29 3.67 -10.78
C ASP A 49 3.91 4.29 -11.03
N PHE A 50 2.85 3.49 -11.01
CA PHE A 50 1.48 3.99 -11.12
C PHE A 50 1.12 4.91 -9.95
N LEU A 51 1.38 4.50 -8.72
CA LEU A 51 1.06 5.28 -7.51
C LEU A 51 1.82 6.62 -7.47
N ILE A 52 3.08 6.65 -7.94
CA ILE A 52 3.87 7.88 -8.08
C ILE A 52 3.26 8.78 -9.16
N LYS A 53 2.94 8.22 -10.33
CA LYS A 53 2.30 8.98 -11.42
C LYS A 53 0.97 9.62 -11.00
N GLN A 54 0.23 8.94 -10.12
CA GLN A 54 -1.03 9.47 -9.56
C GLN A 54 -0.85 10.37 -8.33
N ASN A 55 0.39 10.61 -7.90
CA ASN A 55 0.75 11.41 -6.73
C ASN A 55 0.16 10.86 -5.41
N LEU A 56 0.02 9.54 -5.31
CA LEU A 56 -0.46 8.86 -4.11
C LEU A 56 0.69 8.48 -3.16
N ILE A 57 1.89 8.35 -3.73
CA ILE A 57 3.14 8.16 -3.00
C ILE A 57 4.23 9.02 -3.65
N GLU A 58 5.33 9.21 -2.94
CA GLU A 58 6.50 9.94 -3.38
C GLU A 58 7.78 9.11 -3.17
N GLU A 59 8.78 9.35 -4.02
CA GLU A 59 10.11 8.80 -3.84
C GLU A 59 10.97 9.76 -3.02
N GLN A 60 11.54 9.27 -1.92
CA GLN A 60 12.48 9.99 -1.07
C GLN A 60 13.87 9.40 -1.26
N ILE A 61 14.79 10.22 -1.78
CA ILE A 61 16.19 9.84 -1.99
C ILE A 61 17.02 10.41 -0.84
N THR A 62 17.62 9.53 -0.05
CA THR A 62 18.58 9.91 0.99
C THR A 62 20.01 9.61 0.55
N VAL A 63 20.87 10.63 0.54
CA VAL A 63 22.31 10.47 0.29
C VAL A 63 23.03 10.15 1.60
N LYS A 64 23.79 9.05 1.64
CA LYS A 64 24.65 8.71 2.80
C LYS A 64 26.12 9.01 2.54
N LYS A 65 26.92 9.10 3.61
CA LYS A 65 28.39 9.12 3.54
C LYS A 65 28.88 7.97 2.62
N ARG A 66 29.83 8.28 1.73
CA ARG A 66 30.37 7.41 0.66
C ARG A 66 29.48 7.26 -0.60
N ASN A 67 28.73 8.28 -1.00
CA ASN A 67 27.96 8.34 -2.26
C ASN A 67 26.96 7.18 -2.49
N LYS A 68 26.49 6.53 -1.42
CA LYS A 68 25.42 5.53 -1.52
C LYS A 68 24.07 6.22 -1.36
N THR A 69 23.29 6.26 -2.44
CA THR A 69 21.90 6.70 -2.43
C THR A 69 21.00 5.58 -1.89
N LYS A 70 19.98 5.95 -1.12
CA LYS A 70 18.91 5.03 -0.73
C LYS A 70 17.57 5.64 -1.12
N THR A 71 16.82 4.90 -1.92
CA THR A 71 15.42 5.19 -2.24
C THR A 71 14.50 4.58 -1.18
N SER A 72 13.59 5.39 -0.67
CA SER A 72 12.41 4.98 0.08
C SER A 72 11.16 5.62 -0.50
N TYR A 73 10.01 5.00 -0.30
CA TYR A 73 8.71 5.50 -0.74
C TYR A 73 7.92 5.95 0.47
N ALA A 74 7.26 7.11 0.37
CA ALA A 74 6.39 7.63 1.41
C ALA A 74 5.00 7.90 0.84
N ILE A 75 3.97 7.77 1.68
CA ILE A 75 2.59 8.07 1.27
C ILE A 75 2.33 9.57 1.34
N THR A 76 1.59 10.10 0.36
CA THR A 76 1.11 11.50 0.36
C THR A 76 -0.23 11.62 1.09
N ASP A 77 -0.67 12.85 1.38
CA ASP A 77 -2.02 13.08 1.95
C ASP A 77 -3.14 12.62 1.00
N LYS A 78 -2.91 12.74 -0.31
CA LYS A 78 -3.80 12.20 -1.33
C LYS A 78 -3.88 10.67 -1.24
N GLY A 79 -2.74 9.99 -1.07
CA GLY A 79 -2.71 8.54 -0.84
C GLY A 79 -3.49 8.12 0.40
N ARG A 80 -3.36 8.86 1.52
CA ARG A 80 -4.13 8.62 2.75
C ARG A 80 -5.64 8.78 2.54
N THR A 81 -6.02 9.79 1.77
CA THR A 81 -7.42 10.06 1.41
C THR A 81 -8.04 8.91 0.61
N VAL A 82 -7.29 8.32 -0.33
CA VAL A 82 -7.73 7.14 -1.08
C VAL A 82 -7.98 5.93 -0.17
N ILE A 83 -7.12 5.68 0.81
CA ILE A 83 -7.34 4.61 1.81
C ILE A 83 -8.67 4.83 2.55
N ARG A 84 -8.94 6.08 2.97
CA ARG A 84 -10.17 6.44 3.68
C ARG A 84 -11.41 6.15 2.85
N TYR A 85 -11.47 6.67 1.62
CA TYR A 85 -12.62 6.44 0.74
C TYR A 85 -12.84 4.97 0.40
N PHE A 86 -11.75 4.22 0.19
CA PHE A 86 -11.86 2.79 -0.05
C PHE A 86 -12.45 2.05 1.15
N ASN A 87 -12.05 2.40 2.36
CA ASN A 87 -12.63 1.83 3.58
C ASN A 87 -14.11 2.21 3.74
N GLU A 88 -14.48 3.48 3.50
CA GLU A 88 -15.88 3.93 3.56
C GLU A 88 -16.78 3.17 2.58
N ILE A 89 -16.31 2.97 1.34
CA ILE A 89 -17.03 2.20 0.32
C ILE A 89 -17.21 0.74 0.75
N ASN A 90 -16.15 0.10 1.27
CA ASN A 90 -16.26 -1.30 1.72
C ASN A 90 -17.25 -1.46 2.87
N VAL A 91 -17.29 -0.50 3.80
CA VAL A 91 -18.27 -0.47 4.90
C VAL A 91 -19.68 -0.31 4.35
N ALA A 92 -19.90 0.66 3.45
CA ALA A 92 -21.22 0.94 2.86
C ALA A 92 -21.77 -0.24 2.04
N LEU A 93 -20.89 -1.00 1.39
CA LEU A 93 -21.24 -2.16 0.58
C LEU A 93 -21.34 -3.47 1.39
N HIS A 94 -21.13 -3.43 2.70
CA HIS A 94 -21.00 -4.62 3.56
C HIS A 94 -19.98 -5.65 3.04
N ILE A 95 -18.96 -5.20 2.30
CA ILE A 95 -17.84 -6.03 1.86
C ILE A 95 -16.84 -6.16 3.02
N THR A 96 -17.33 -6.56 4.19
CA THR A 96 -16.48 -6.96 5.31
C THR A 96 -16.28 -8.46 5.23
N ASN A 97 -15.33 -8.87 4.38
CA ASN A 97 -14.67 -10.16 4.57
C ASN A 97 -13.68 -9.99 5.73
N GLU A 98 -14.08 -10.50 6.88
CA GLU A 98 -13.36 -10.78 8.12
C GLU A 98 -11.81 -10.73 8.07
N LYS A 99 -11.24 -9.52 7.99
CA LYS A 99 -9.94 -9.16 8.60
C LYS A 99 -10.03 -7.72 9.08
N SER A 100 -10.72 -7.55 10.19
CA SER A 100 -10.68 -6.32 10.99
C SER A 100 -9.22 -6.02 11.34
N ILE A 101 -8.60 -5.10 10.62
CA ILE A 101 -7.53 -4.28 11.22
C ILE A 101 -8.30 -3.20 11.97
N PRO A 102 -8.25 -3.17 13.32
CA PRO A 102 -9.07 -2.29 14.11
C PRO A 102 -8.93 -0.86 13.62
N ALA A 103 -10.05 -0.27 13.24
CA ALA A 103 -10.20 1.17 13.10
C ALA A 103 -10.09 1.79 14.49
N LEU A 104 -8.86 1.86 15.04
CA LEU A 104 -8.54 2.50 16.32
C LEU A 104 -7.01 2.46 16.49
N ILE A 105 -6.29 3.30 15.75
CA ILE A 105 -5.20 4.13 16.32
C ILE A 105 -5.20 5.42 15.49
N TYR A 106 -5.74 6.48 16.10
CA TYR A 106 -5.52 7.88 15.74
C TYR A 106 -4.07 8.25 16.02
#